data_AF-I0GWP6-F1
#
_entry.id   AF-I0GWP6-F1
#
_cell.length_a   1.000
_cell.length_b   1.000
_cell.length_c   1.000
_cell.angle_alpha   90.00
_cell.angle_beta   90.00
_cell.angle_gamma   90.00
#
_symmetry.space_group_name_H-M   'P 1'
#
loop_
_entity.id
_entity.type
_entity.pdbx_description
1 polymer ?
#
loop_
_entity_poly.entity_id
_entity_poly.type
_entity_poly.pdbx_seq_one_letter_code
_entity_poly.pdbx_strand_id
1 'polypeptide(L)'
;MAITTNSYEAGSNIGQVRYTATTDMNYWDEKKGKYAIWLNRGAQRLWADVDYIELMDNNLLDCGRLLAIMHAINKDNMLTKWDKKTRHNVPLASTAELMELVQIGNRGTFRKFWDRIEKKDIVKEIKIPSLTEKGKSYSRYYVNPLLTLADKGITIANYLLFKESLDPFLTTLAKENLMALADAEFGTQKEEEVAQEVAPDMTLEVVQEEAEEAPEEQQTDEFKEHILQDVIYEGKQPQFYSIGKYGAQRAEYTDSTDMYVQFNCLTGIAGKNSQAKAEEVNTYNVWFADIDAGKDADGHYLSDEEVAKRKAHMLDIIHKLPLSTYINETRNGFHVLWKTYGVNSFEEWNKVQQKIMSVLAVTDKGVKDPGRLLRVPNSMWSKANNKAAAGISAFRCRCAEAHDQAWDIMSIMSQLDACETEVHELCAAYMKEFGIEEKKPVASNKAATTRKASSQPSAVVNTLRTMAISNLNTTSFAIPATTTYVDNVAYAVNHNVDMAGLLDLSISNGQSFCDIFHAEKHPSANIYSNTDGSQQYVCASGPMAGRSLSNIDLVMELAHCDARKAIRFLAQVANIKQRRGAKVA
;
A
#
# COMPACT_ATOMS: atom_id res chain seq x y z
N MET A 1 -40.59 -14.69 -36.92
CA MET A 1 -41.58 -13.91 -36.13
C MET A 1 -40.97 -12.55 -35.88
N ALA A 2 -41.61 -11.51 -36.41
CA ALA A 2 -41.20 -10.14 -36.18
C ALA A 2 -41.70 -9.67 -34.81
N ILE A 3 -40.88 -8.93 -34.07
CA ILE A 3 -41.33 -7.77 -33.30
C ILE A 3 -40.33 -6.65 -33.58
N THR A 4 -40.86 -5.59 -34.18
CA THR A 4 -40.26 -4.30 -34.51
C THR A 4 -40.30 -3.35 -33.30
N THR A 5 -39.18 -2.66 -33.10
CA THR A 5 -38.96 -1.26 -32.65
C THR A 5 -39.95 -0.56 -31.71
N ASN A 6 -39.40 0.05 -30.65
CA ASN A 6 -39.71 1.45 -30.36
C ASN A 6 -38.43 2.23 -30.03
N SER A 7 -38.36 3.39 -30.67
CA SER A 7 -37.30 4.41 -30.69
C SER A 7 -37.30 5.28 -29.43
N TYR A 8 -36.11 5.61 -28.94
CA TYR A 8 -35.87 6.88 -28.25
C TYR A 8 -34.73 7.60 -28.98
N GLU A 9 -35.08 8.65 -29.71
CA GLU A 9 -34.13 9.65 -30.19
C GLU A 9 -34.05 10.78 -29.14
N ALA A 10 -32.87 10.92 -28.53
CA ALA A 10 -32.23 12.21 -28.30
C ALA A 10 -30.76 11.98 -27.90
N GLY A 11 -29.83 12.24 -28.83
CA GLY A 11 -28.45 12.62 -28.50
C GLY A 11 -27.34 11.60 -28.75
N SER A 12 -26.67 11.74 -29.90
CA SER A 12 -25.41 11.11 -30.33
C SER A 12 -25.46 9.67 -30.86
N ASN A 13 -25.37 9.57 -32.20
CA ASN A 13 -25.18 8.32 -32.93
C ASN A 13 -23.79 7.76 -32.65
N ILE A 14 -23.67 6.83 -31.70
CA ILE A 14 -22.44 6.04 -31.55
C ILE A 14 -22.78 4.55 -31.58
N GLY A 15 -22.58 3.89 -32.73
CA GLY A 15 -22.44 2.42 -32.85
C GLY A 15 -23.67 1.52 -32.60
N GLN A 16 -23.85 0.50 -33.44
CA GLN A 16 -24.77 -0.63 -33.18
C GLN A 16 -24.02 -1.79 -32.50
N VAL A 17 -24.64 -2.40 -31.48
CA VAL A 17 -24.06 -3.52 -30.71
C VAL A 17 -24.65 -4.87 -31.13
N ARG A 18 -23.81 -5.90 -31.26
CA ARG A 18 -24.22 -7.31 -31.28
C ARG A 18 -23.75 -8.01 -30.00
N TYR A 19 -24.68 -8.56 -29.23
CA TYR A 19 -24.38 -9.34 -28.03
C TYR A 19 -24.44 -10.84 -28.34
N THR A 20 -23.42 -11.60 -27.94
CA THR A 20 -23.55 -13.06 -27.76
C THR A 20 -23.75 -13.32 -26.28
N ALA A 21 -24.99 -13.65 -25.89
CA ALA A 21 -25.33 -14.01 -24.53
C ALA A 21 -24.64 -15.32 -24.15
N THR A 22 -23.71 -15.27 -23.21
CA THR A 22 -23.29 -16.44 -22.43
C THR A 22 -23.35 -16.08 -20.96
N THR A 23 -24.12 -16.87 -20.21
CA THR A 23 -24.59 -16.62 -18.84
C THR A 23 -23.54 -16.77 -17.73
N ASP A 24 -22.28 -17.07 -18.06
CA ASP A 24 -21.22 -17.36 -17.08
C ASP A 24 -19.93 -16.55 -17.33
N MET A 25 -20.03 -15.25 -17.61
CA MET A 25 -18.86 -14.38 -17.61
C MET A 25 -18.80 -13.57 -16.32
N ASN A 26 -17.76 -13.80 -15.52
CA ASN A 26 -17.42 -12.90 -14.41
C ASN A 26 -16.86 -11.61 -15.01
N TYR A 27 -17.65 -10.54 -14.98
CA TYR A 27 -17.29 -9.24 -15.53
C TYR A 27 -16.48 -8.39 -14.55
N TRP A 28 -16.30 -8.80 -13.30
CA TRP A 28 -15.50 -8.02 -12.34
C TRP A 28 -14.08 -8.59 -12.25
N ASP A 29 -13.08 -7.77 -12.57
CA ASP A 29 -11.67 -8.09 -12.35
C ASP A 29 -11.26 -7.56 -10.97
N GLU A 30 -11.43 -8.39 -9.93
CA GLU A 30 -11.08 -8.07 -8.54
C GLU A 30 -9.64 -7.60 -8.40
N LYS A 31 -8.70 -8.13 -9.19
CA LYS A 31 -7.29 -7.75 -9.12
C LYS A 31 -7.05 -6.34 -9.66
N LYS A 32 -7.89 -5.88 -10.57
CA LYS A 32 -7.76 -4.55 -11.19
C LYS A 32 -8.73 -3.53 -10.62
N GLY A 33 -9.72 -3.94 -9.80
CA GLY A 33 -10.80 -3.08 -9.32
C GLY A 33 -11.61 -2.50 -10.49
N LYS A 34 -11.83 -3.31 -11.53
CA LYS A 34 -12.43 -2.84 -12.78
C LYS A 34 -13.48 -3.81 -13.28
N TYR A 35 -14.55 -3.24 -13.80
CA TYR A 35 -15.53 -4.00 -14.54
C TYR A 35 -14.97 -4.28 -15.94
N ALA A 36 -14.56 -5.52 -16.14
CA ALA A 36 -14.08 -6.12 -17.39
C ALA A 36 -15.25 -6.28 -18.37
N ILE A 37 -15.46 -5.25 -19.18
CA ILE A 37 -16.45 -5.28 -20.27
C ILE A 37 -15.85 -5.99 -21.52
N TRP A 38 -14.55 -6.33 -21.49
CA TRP A 38 -13.77 -6.73 -22.68
C TRP A 38 -12.84 -7.93 -22.46
N LEU A 39 -13.30 -9.15 -22.78
CA LEU A 39 -12.44 -10.37 -22.76
C LEU A 39 -11.93 -10.71 -24.17
N ASN A 40 -10.65 -11.11 -24.29
CA ASN A 40 -9.92 -11.16 -25.56
C ASN A 40 -10.07 -12.48 -26.35
N ARG A 41 -9.80 -12.40 -27.66
CA ARG A 41 -10.05 -13.38 -28.75
C ARG A 41 -11.52 -13.53 -29.14
N GLY A 42 -12.07 -12.44 -29.67
CA GLY A 42 -13.42 -12.39 -30.25
C GLY A 42 -14.14 -11.07 -30.00
N ALA A 43 -13.73 -10.31 -28.97
CA ALA A 43 -14.30 -8.99 -28.69
C ALA A 43 -13.82 -7.95 -29.73
N GLN A 44 -14.75 -7.47 -30.55
CA GLN A 44 -14.56 -6.27 -31.37
C GLN A 44 -14.60 -5.04 -30.46
N ARG A 45 -13.82 -3.99 -30.80
CA ARG A 45 -14.09 -2.63 -30.31
C ARG A 45 -15.58 -2.35 -30.56
N LEU A 46 -16.38 -1.95 -29.57
CA LEU A 46 -17.77 -1.53 -29.85
C LEU A 46 -17.83 -0.32 -30.80
N TRP A 47 -16.71 0.37 -30.97
CA TRP A 47 -16.57 1.51 -31.87
C TRP A 47 -15.99 1.04 -33.21
N ALA A 48 -16.77 0.25 -33.95
CA ALA A 48 -16.74 0.36 -35.39
C ALA A 48 -17.48 1.67 -35.71
N ASP A 49 -16.72 2.64 -36.23
CA ASP A 49 -17.20 3.87 -36.89
C ASP A 49 -17.62 5.06 -35.99
N VAL A 50 -16.82 5.45 -34.97
CA VAL A 50 -16.88 6.84 -34.47
C VAL A 50 -16.28 7.74 -35.55
N ASP A 51 -17.12 8.50 -36.23
CA ASP A 51 -16.65 9.55 -37.13
C ASP A 51 -16.17 10.74 -36.28
N TYR A 52 -14.88 10.75 -35.94
CA TYR A 52 -14.26 11.83 -35.17
C TYR A 52 -14.35 13.19 -35.87
N ILE A 53 -14.48 13.20 -37.20
CA ILE A 53 -14.63 14.43 -37.97
C ILE A 53 -16.02 15.00 -37.72
N GLU A 54 -17.06 14.17 -37.82
CA GLU A 54 -18.43 14.57 -37.47
C GLU A 54 -18.53 14.94 -35.97
N LEU A 55 -17.95 14.15 -35.09
CA LEU A 55 -17.91 14.40 -33.65
C LEU A 55 -17.25 15.75 -33.32
N MET A 56 -16.34 16.25 -34.16
CA MET A 56 -15.71 17.56 -33.98
C MET A 56 -16.26 18.63 -34.92
N ASP A 57 -17.49 18.47 -35.41
CA ASP A 57 -18.19 19.43 -36.29
C ASP A 57 -17.38 19.76 -37.56
N ASN A 58 -16.74 18.75 -38.15
CA ASN A 58 -15.82 18.85 -39.29
C ASN A 58 -14.57 19.70 -39.03
N ASN A 59 -14.21 19.95 -37.77
CA ASN A 59 -13.00 20.69 -37.41
C ASN A 59 -11.79 19.75 -37.26
N LEU A 60 -10.97 19.66 -38.31
CA LEU A 60 -9.79 18.80 -38.34
C LEU A 60 -8.74 19.14 -37.28
N LEU A 61 -8.60 20.42 -36.90
CA LEU A 61 -7.67 20.80 -35.81
C LEU A 61 -8.15 20.24 -34.48
N ASP A 62 -9.45 20.33 -34.22
CA ASP A 62 -10.02 19.80 -32.99
C ASP A 62 -10.04 18.26 -32.97
N CYS A 63 -10.08 17.60 -34.14
CA CYS A 63 -9.83 16.16 -34.24
C CYS A 63 -8.42 15.81 -33.75
N GLY A 64 -7.40 16.57 -34.19
CA GLY A 64 -6.01 16.38 -33.73
C GLY A 64 -5.86 16.59 -32.21
N ARG A 65 -6.59 17.57 -31.65
CA ARG A 65 -6.63 17.83 -30.21
C ARG A 65 -7.32 16.71 -29.43
N LEU A 66 -8.40 16.16 -29.98
CA LEU A 66 -9.10 15.01 -29.41
C LEU A 66 -8.18 13.78 -29.37
N LEU A 67 -7.40 13.53 -30.43
CA LEU A 67 -6.40 12.47 -30.42
C LEU A 67 -5.33 12.68 -29.32
N ALA A 68 -4.88 13.92 -29.10
CA ALA A 68 -3.95 14.23 -28.02
C ALA A 68 -4.55 13.92 -26.63
N ILE A 69 -5.82 14.27 -26.40
CA ILE A 69 -6.58 13.90 -25.18
C ILE A 69 -6.61 12.37 -25.04
N MET A 70 -6.97 11.65 -26.09
CA MET A 70 -7.12 10.19 -26.06
C MET A 70 -5.81 9.44 -25.78
N HIS A 71 -4.66 10.03 -26.14
CA HIS A 71 -3.33 9.46 -25.88
C HIS A 71 -2.74 9.85 -24.52
N ALA A 72 -3.33 10.82 -23.83
CA ALA A 72 -2.79 11.38 -22.59
C ALA A 72 -3.48 10.83 -21.33
N ILE A 73 -4.22 9.73 -21.42
CA ILE A 73 -4.95 9.15 -20.28
C ILE A 73 -4.13 8.08 -19.53
N ASN A 74 -4.36 7.95 -18.23
CA ASN A 74 -3.87 6.84 -17.42
C ASN A 74 -4.87 5.67 -17.38
N LYS A 75 -4.54 4.62 -16.60
CA LYS A 75 -5.36 3.42 -16.41
C LYS A 75 -6.78 3.71 -15.88
N ASP A 76 -7.02 4.85 -15.24
CA ASP A 76 -8.31 5.26 -14.70
C ASP A 76 -9.03 6.25 -15.63
N ASN A 77 -8.56 6.36 -16.88
CA ASN A 77 -9.08 7.26 -17.91
C ASN A 77 -8.98 8.76 -17.57
N MET A 78 -8.11 9.10 -16.63
CA MET A 78 -7.83 10.47 -16.24
C MET A 78 -6.70 11.06 -17.10
N LEU A 79 -6.84 12.31 -17.51
CA LEU A 79 -5.81 13.02 -18.26
C LEU A 79 -4.56 13.23 -17.40
N THR A 80 -3.42 12.94 -18.00
CA THR A 80 -2.09 13.03 -17.42
C THR A 80 -1.12 13.76 -18.32
N LYS A 81 -0.06 14.27 -17.72
CA LYS A 81 1.09 14.85 -18.40
C LYS A 81 2.36 14.18 -17.91
N TRP A 82 3.38 14.13 -18.77
CA TRP A 82 4.71 13.68 -18.37
C TRP A 82 5.37 14.72 -17.47
N ASP A 83 5.60 14.38 -16.21
CA ASP A 83 6.40 15.21 -15.32
C ASP A 83 7.88 14.83 -15.44
N LYS A 84 8.68 15.78 -15.92
CA LYS A 84 10.13 15.61 -16.11
C LYS A 84 10.86 15.40 -14.78
N LYS A 85 10.33 15.91 -13.65
CA LYS A 85 10.96 15.79 -12.33
C LYS A 85 10.79 14.39 -11.77
N THR A 86 9.55 13.92 -11.72
CA THR A 86 9.24 12.59 -11.19
C THR A 86 9.46 11.47 -12.22
N ARG A 87 9.59 11.79 -13.51
CA ARG A 87 9.68 10.82 -14.62
C ARG A 87 8.49 9.86 -14.67
N HIS A 88 7.31 10.37 -14.31
CA HIS A 88 6.05 9.65 -14.34
C HIS A 88 4.95 10.51 -14.98
N ASN A 89 3.89 9.85 -15.45
CA ASN A 89 2.67 10.55 -15.85
C ASN A 89 1.90 10.97 -14.59
N VAL A 90 1.71 12.27 -14.41
CA VAL A 90 0.96 12.85 -13.30
C VAL A 90 -0.36 13.41 -13.80
N PRO A 91 -1.43 13.41 -12.99
CA PRO A 91 -2.72 13.98 -13.39
C PRO A 91 -2.60 15.46 -13.72
N LEU A 92 -3.36 15.91 -14.73
CA LEU A 92 -3.55 17.34 -14.95
C LEU A 92 -4.20 17.96 -13.71
N ALA A 93 -3.75 19.15 -13.33
CA ALA A 93 -4.18 19.86 -12.12
C ALA A 93 -4.90 21.19 -12.40
N SER A 94 -4.87 21.68 -13.64
CA SER A 94 -5.49 22.96 -13.98
C SER A 94 -5.87 23.06 -15.46
N THR A 95 -6.74 24.02 -15.77
CA THR A 95 -7.14 24.36 -17.15
C THR A 95 -5.94 24.80 -18.00
N ALA A 96 -4.93 25.43 -17.39
CA ALA A 96 -3.72 25.84 -18.10
C ALA A 96 -2.93 24.63 -18.65
N GLU A 97 -2.87 23.55 -17.87
CA GLU A 97 -2.21 22.31 -18.31
C GLU A 97 -3.02 21.59 -19.39
N LEU A 98 -4.35 21.65 -19.32
CA LEU A 98 -5.20 21.13 -20.38
C LEU A 98 -5.02 21.92 -21.68
N MET A 99 -4.97 23.26 -21.60
CA MET A 99 -4.66 24.14 -22.74
C MET A 99 -3.32 23.81 -23.38
N GLU A 100 -2.30 23.51 -22.57
CA GLU A 100 -0.97 23.07 -23.04
C GLU A 100 -1.06 21.73 -23.78
N LEU A 101 -1.75 20.75 -23.20
CA LEU A 101 -1.95 19.42 -23.79
C LEU A 101 -2.60 19.50 -25.18
N VAL A 102 -3.65 20.32 -25.32
CA VAL A 102 -4.36 20.49 -26.61
C VAL A 102 -3.76 21.58 -27.50
N GLN A 103 -2.62 22.15 -27.09
CA GLN A 103 -1.88 23.16 -27.85
C GLN A 103 -2.73 24.38 -28.23
N ILE A 104 -3.57 24.86 -27.31
CA ILE A 104 -4.35 26.09 -27.48
C ILE A 104 -3.79 27.19 -26.58
N GLY A 105 -3.08 28.15 -27.15
CA GLY A 105 -2.55 29.30 -26.41
C GLY A 105 -3.59 30.39 -26.10
N ASN A 106 -4.72 30.44 -26.82
CA ASN A 106 -5.73 31.48 -26.68
C ASN A 106 -6.94 31.00 -25.85
N ARG A 107 -7.25 31.70 -24.75
CA ARG A 107 -8.36 31.35 -23.84
C ARG A 107 -9.74 31.33 -24.52
N GLY A 108 -10.02 32.25 -25.45
CA GLY A 108 -11.29 32.29 -26.17
C GLY A 108 -11.47 31.10 -27.12
N THR A 109 -10.41 30.72 -27.83
CA THR A 109 -10.37 29.50 -28.65
C THR A 109 -10.51 28.26 -27.78
N PHE A 110 -9.83 28.22 -26.63
CA PHE A 110 -9.93 27.11 -25.70
C PHE A 110 -11.35 26.97 -25.16
N ARG A 111 -12.01 28.07 -24.79
CA ARG A 111 -13.39 28.03 -24.28
C ARG A 111 -14.34 27.41 -25.31
N LYS A 112 -14.25 27.79 -26.59
CA LYS A 112 -15.04 27.17 -27.67
C LYS A 112 -14.76 25.67 -27.84
N PHE A 113 -13.49 25.27 -27.72
CA PHE A 113 -13.11 23.87 -27.75
C PHE A 113 -13.65 23.10 -26.54
N TRP A 114 -13.49 23.66 -25.34
CA TRP A 114 -13.98 23.12 -24.07
C TRP A 114 -15.51 22.94 -24.09
N ASP A 115 -16.24 24.00 -24.43
CA ASP A 115 -17.71 23.96 -24.53
C ASP A 115 -18.18 22.87 -25.50
N ARG A 116 -17.44 22.62 -26.59
CA ARG A 116 -17.75 21.54 -27.54
C ARG A 116 -17.54 20.17 -26.93
N ILE A 117 -16.38 19.92 -26.31
CA ILE A 117 -16.06 18.59 -25.75
C ILE A 117 -16.89 18.29 -24.50
N GLU A 118 -17.22 19.30 -23.70
CA GLU A 118 -18.10 19.19 -22.53
C GLU A 118 -19.54 18.90 -22.96
N LYS A 119 -20.07 19.64 -23.94
CA LYS A 119 -21.42 19.41 -24.48
C LYS A 119 -21.59 18.02 -25.11
N LYS A 120 -20.52 17.47 -25.68
CA LYS A 120 -20.50 16.13 -26.29
C LYS A 120 -20.09 15.02 -25.32
N ASP A 121 -20.04 15.35 -24.03
CA ASP A 121 -19.69 14.44 -22.93
C ASP A 121 -18.38 13.67 -23.16
N ILE A 122 -17.39 14.33 -23.77
CA ILE A 122 -16.08 13.76 -24.10
C ILE A 122 -15.17 13.77 -22.88
N VAL A 123 -15.17 14.89 -22.13
CA VAL A 123 -14.33 15.12 -20.95
C VAL A 123 -15.17 15.75 -19.85
N LYS A 124 -15.03 15.26 -18.61
CA LYS A 124 -15.60 15.90 -17.42
C LYS A 124 -14.51 16.41 -16.48
N GLU A 125 -14.73 17.59 -15.92
CA GLU A 125 -13.88 18.17 -14.88
C GLU A 125 -14.47 17.85 -13.49
N ILE A 126 -13.63 17.36 -12.58
CA ILE A 126 -13.92 17.22 -11.16
C ILE A 126 -12.99 18.14 -10.38
N LYS A 127 -13.53 18.93 -9.46
CA LYS A 127 -12.72 19.74 -8.54
C LYS A 127 -12.49 18.97 -7.26
N ILE A 128 -11.22 18.70 -6.96
CA ILE A 128 -10.82 17.99 -5.75
C ILE A 128 -10.24 19.02 -4.77
N PRO A 129 -10.75 19.10 -3.52
CA PRO A 129 -10.19 19.99 -2.52
C PRO A 129 -8.73 19.63 -2.23
N SER A 130 -7.90 20.65 -2.08
CA SER A 130 -6.50 20.52 -1.72
C SER A 130 -6.39 20.11 -0.26
N LEU A 131 -5.74 18.98 -0.01
CA LEU A 131 -5.49 18.45 1.33
C LEU A 131 -4.45 19.29 2.10
N THR A 132 -3.63 20.07 1.39
CA THR A 132 -2.54 20.86 2.00
C THR A 132 -2.87 22.34 2.10
N GLU A 133 -3.85 22.82 1.35
CA GLU A 133 -4.18 24.25 1.26
C GLU A 133 -5.69 24.45 1.42
N LYS A 134 -6.10 24.81 2.65
CA LYS A 134 -7.50 25.03 3.01
C LYS A 134 -8.14 26.05 2.06
N GLY A 135 -9.22 25.65 1.40
CA GLY A 135 -9.97 26.48 0.45
C GLY A 135 -9.45 26.50 -0.98
N LYS A 136 -8.36 25.77 -1.30
CA LYS A 136 -7.95 25.55 -2.70
C LYS A 136 -8.50 24.23 -3.20
N SER A 137 -8.86 24.17 -4.48
CA SER A 137 -9.19 22.94 -5.19
C SER A 137 -8.35 22.84 -6.46
N TYR A 138 -7.96 21.63 -6.85
CA TYR A 138 -7.35 21.39 -8.15
C TYR A 138 -8.30 20.61 -9.04
N SER A 139 -8.22 20.88 -10.34
CA SER A 139 -9.05 20.22 -11.34
C SER A 139 -8.47 18.85 -11.69
N ARG A 140 -9.33 17.86 -11.88
CA ARG A 140 -9.04 16.59 -12.56
C ARG A 140 -9.94 16.45 -13.75
N TYR A 141 -9.42 15.87 -14.82
CA TYR A 141 -10.13 15.74 -16.08
C TYR A 141 -10.19 14.27 -16.46
N TYR A 142 -11.39 13.74 -16.64
CA TYR A 142 -11.62 12.35 -17.02
C TYR A 142 -12.18 12.29 -18.43
N VAL A 143 -11.76 11.29 -19.20
CA VAL A 143 -12.18 11.09 -20.58
C VAL A 143 -13.21 9.96 -20.62
N ASN A 144 -14.29 10.19 -21.37
CA ASN A 144 -15.37 9.24 -21.50
C ASN A 144 -14.88 7.88 -22.03
N PRO A 145 -15.13 6.77 -21.32
CA PRO A 145 -14.75 5.42 -21.76
C PRO A 145 -15.29 4.99 -23.12
N LEU A 146 -16.38 5.62 -23.60
CA LEU A 146 -16.90 5.38 -24.94
C LEU A 146 -15.92 5.84 -26.04
N LEU A 147 -15.03 6.78 -25.76
CA LEU A 147 -14.10 7.28 -26.77
C LEU A 147 -12.77 6.53 -26.75
N THR A 148 -12.23 6.35 -25.55
CA THR A 148 -10.95 5.68 -25.36
C THR A 148 -10.91 5.03 -23.99
N LEU A 149 -10.15 3.94 -23.88
CA LEU A 149 -9.89 3.26 -22.63
C LEU A 149 -8.43 2.84 -22.61
N ALA A 150 -7.66 3.32 -21.62
CA ALA A 150 -6.25 2.96 -21.48
C ALA A 150 -6.07 1.48 -21.09
N ASP A 151 -7.07 0.92 -20.39
CA ASP A 151 -7.10 -0.46 -19.91
C ASP A 151 -8.47 -1.08 -20.19
N LYS A 152 -8.55 -2.40 -20.24
CA LYS A 152 -9.73 -3.17 -20.69
C LYS A 152 -10.91 -3.22 -19.70
N GLY A 153 -11.02 -2.23 -18.82
CA GLY A 153 -12.10 -2.18 -17.83
C GLY A 153 -12.39 -0.77 -17.35
N ILE A 154 -13.62 -0.58 -16.87
CA ILE A 154 -14.12 0.70 -16.35
C ILE A 154 -14.07 0.63 -14.82
N THR A 155 -13.55 1.68 -14.18
CA THR A 155 -13.62 1.86 -12.72
C THR A 155 -14.99 2.40 -12.33
N ILE A 156 -15.46 2.14 -11.12
CA ILE A 156 -16.80 2.57 -10.68
C ILE A 156 -16.95 4.09 -10.67
N ALA A 157 -15.94 4.82 -10.16
CA ALA A 157 -15.92 6.29 -10.23
C ALA A 157 -16.09 6.82 -11.66
N ASN A 158 -15.47 6.17 -12.65
CA ASN A 158 -15.57 6.59 -14.04
C ASN A 158 -16.89 6.13 -14.70
N TYR A 159 -17.46 5.01 -14.26
CA TYR A 159 -18.82 4.61 -14.62
C TYR A 159 -19.84 5.64 -14.13
N LEU A 160 -19.82 5.99 -12.84
CA LEU A 160 -20.73 6.99 -12.26
C LEU A 160 -20.60 8.34 -12.97
N LEU A 161 -19.36 8.76 -13.25
CA LEU A 161 -19.09 10.02 -13.93
C LEU A 161 -19.70 10.09 -15.33
N PHE A 162 -19.73 8.98 -16.09
CA PHE A 162 -20.24 8.92 -17.47
C PHE A 162 -21.48 8.02 -17.60
N LYS A 163 -22.22 7.82 -16.51
CA LYS A 163 -23.31 6.82 -16.43
C LYS A 163 -24.33 6.98 -17.53
N GLU A 164 -24.83 8.21 -17.72
CA GLU A 164 -25.86 8.52 -18.73
C GLU A 164 -25.41 8.17 -20.15
N SER A 165 -24.13 8.39 -20.45
CA SER A 165 -23.54 8.05 -21.74
C SER A 165 -23.25 6.56 -21.88
N LEU A 166 -22.84 5.89 -20.81
CA LEU A 166 -22.45 4.48 -20.84
C LEU A 166 -23.67 3.53 -20.85
N ASP A 167 -24.70 3.82 -20.06
CA ASP A 167 -25.87 2.96 -19.83
C ASP A 167 -26.58 2.47 -21.12
N PRO A 168 -26.73 3.28 -22.18
CA PRO A 168 -27.30 2.81 -23.45
C PRO A 168 -26.53 1.67 -24.11
N PHE A 169 -25.23 1.53 -23.81
CA PHE A 169 -24.33 0.54 -24.39
C PHE A 169 -24.10 -0.68 -23.49
N LEU A 170 -24.61 -0.64 -22.27
CA LEU A 170 -24.46 -1.69 -21.26
C LEU A 170 -25.69 -2.61 -21.22
N THR A 171 -25.45 -3.90 -21.00
CA THR A 171 -26.53 -4.85 -20.73
C THR A 171 -27.20 -4.54 -19.41
N THR A 172 -28.45 -5.00 -19.21
CA THR A 172 -29.15 -4.85 -17.93
C THR A 172 -28.32 -5.41 -16.77
N LEU A 173 -27.77 -6.62 -16.93
CA LEU A 173 -26.88 -7.24 -15.94
C LEU A 173 -25.62 -6.40 -15.66
N ALA A 174 -25.01 -5.80 -16.69
CA ALA A 174 -23.84 -4.95 -16.48
C ALA A 174 -24.18 -3.69 -15.70
N LYS A 175 -25.34 -3.08 -15.97
CA LYS A 175 -25.84 -1.92 -15.22
C LYS A 175 -26.15 -2.29 -13.77
N GLU A 176 -26.85 -3.40 -13.55
CA GLU A 176 -27.16 -3.90 -12.21
C GLU A 176 -25.89 -4.18 -11.40
N ASN A 177 -24.90 -4.85 -11.99
CA ASN A 177 -23.63 -5.11 -11.32
C ASN A 177 -22.85 -3.83 -11.04
N LEU A 178 -22.75 -2.92 -12.01
CA LEU A 178 -22.04 -1.65 -11.85
C LEU A 178 -22.72 -0.74 -10.82
N MET A 179 -24.04 -0.73 -10.78
CA MET A 179 -24.83 -0.01 -9.76
C MET A 179 -24.66 -0.65 -8.39
N ALA A 180 -24.72 -1.98 -8.26
CA ALA A 180 -24.49 -2.65 -6.99
C ALA A 180 -23.06 -2.40 -6.45
N LEU A 181 -22.06 -2.37 -7.34
CA LEU A 181 -20.69 -1.99 -6.99
C LEU A 181 -20.59 -0.50 -6.63
N ALA A 182 -21.33 0.37 -7.32
CA ALA A 182 -21.41 1.79 -6.98
C ALA A 182 -22.08 2.06 -5.65
N ASP A 183 -23.17 1.36 -5.34
CA ASP A 183 -23.86 1.47 -4.06
C ASP A 183 -22.98 0.93 -2.93
N ALA A 184 -22.19 -0.13 -3.19
CA ALA A 184 -21.20 -0.62 -2.24
C ALA A 184 -20.01 0.34 -2.03
N GLU A 185 -19.60 1.09 -3.06
CA GLU A 185 -18.41 1.98 -3.01
C GLU A 185 -18.77 3.44 -2.64
N PHE A 186 -20.00 3.90 -2.91
CA PHE A 186 -20.43 5.31 -2.78
C PHE A 186 -21.81 5.49 -2.12
N GLY A 187 -22.52 4.41 -1.79
CA GLY A 187 -23.91 4.43 -1.30
C GLY A 187 -24.06 4.82 0.17
N THR A 188 -23.74 6.07 0.50
CA THR A 188 -24.37 6.83 1.60
C THR A 188 -24.30 8.33 1.28
N GLN A 189 -25.04 8.75 0.25
CA GLN A 189 -25.43 10.15 0.11
C GLN A 189 -26.95 10.21 0.00
N LYS A 190 -27.61 10.65 1.08
CA LYS A 190 -29.00 11.10 1.02
C LYS A 190 -29.05 12.31 0.09
N GLU A 191 -29.91 12.23 -0.91
CA GLU A 191 -30.29 13.37 -1.74
C GLU A 191 -30.87 14.48 -0.84
N GLU A 192 -30.14 15.58 -0.67
CA GLU A 192 -30.73 16.83 -0.17
C GLU A 192 -31.47 17.50 -1.33
N GLU A 193 -32.79 17.58 -1.19
CA GLU A 193 -33.67 18.34 -2.06
C GLU A 193 -33.25 19.81 -2.12
N VAL A 194 -33.09 20.31 -3.35
CA VAL A 194 -32.88 21.72 -3.68
C VAL A 194 -34.11 22.54 -3.28
N ALA A 195 -34.03 23.23 -2.15
CA ALA A 195 -34.98 24.30 -1.81
C ALA A 195 -34.44 25.66 -2.27
N GLN A 196 -35.27 26.36 -3.03
CA GLN A 196 -35.01 27.62 -3.72
C GLN A 196 -34.74 28.80 -2.77
N GLU A 197 -33.93 29.73 -3.27
CA GLU A 197 -33.65 31.07 -2.73
C GLU A 197 -34.93 31.85 -2.38
N VAL A 198 -35.00 32.38 -1.15
CA VAL A 198 -35.50 33.74 -0.86
C VAL A 198 -34.77 34.27 0.39
N ALA A 199 -33.89 35.26 0.23
CA ALA A 199 -33.58 36.25 1.28
C ALA A 199 -34.58 37.43 1.14
N PRO A 200 -34.79 38.33 2.12
CA PRO A 200 -33.93 38.68 3.25
C PRO A 200 -34.67 38.91 4.59
N ASP A 201 -33.96 39.06 5.71
CA ASP A 201 -33.86 40.33 6.47
C ASP A 201 -32.99 40.15 7.74
N MET A 202 -32.31 41.23 8.10
CA MET A 202 -31.41 41.38 9.24
C MET A 202 -32.16 41.33 10.58
N THR A 203 -31.54 40.72 11.58
CA THR A 203 -31.33 41.36 12.89
C THR A 203 -30.22 40.64 13.63
N LEU A 204 -29.16 41.39 13.96
CA LEU A 204 -28.13 41.01 14.94
C LEU A 204 -28.75 41.02 16.34
N GLU A 205 -28.83 39.87 16.99
CA GLU A 205 -28.85 39.80 18.44
C GLU A 205 -27.72 38.90 18.93
N VAL A 206 -26.89 39.51 19.77
CA VAL A 206 -25.76 38.90 20.48
C VAL A 206 -26.34 37.96 21.53
N VAL A 207 -26.19 36.65 21.33
CA VAL A 207 -26.43 35.64 22.36
C VAL A 207 -25.10 35.00 22.71
N GLN A 208 -24.82 34.97 24.00
CA GLN A 208 -23.61 34.44 24.62
C GLN A 208 -23.45 32.95 24.27
N GLU A 209 -22.29 32.58 23.73
CA GLU A 209 -21.88 31.19 23.55
C GLU A 209 -21.71 30.53 24.93
N GLU A 210 -22.73 29.83 25.40
CA GLU A 210 -22.52 28.63 26.21
C GLU A 210 -22.15 27.51 25.24
N ALA A 211 -20.97 26.92 25.44
CA ALA A 211 -20.50 25.79 24.66
C ALA A 211 -21.40 24.58 24.94
N GLU A 212 -22.43 24.39 24.13
CA GLU A 212 -23.09 23.09 23.99
C GLU A 212 -22.10 22.14 23.32
N GLU A 213 -21.56 21.20 24.10
CA GLU A 213 -20.86 20.03 23.57
C GLU A 213 -21.79 19.33 22.58
N ALA A 214 -21.33 19.20 21.33
CA ALA A 214 -22.04 18.47 20.30
C ALA A 214 -22.33 17.04 20.79
N PRO A 215 -23.54 16.50 20.61
CA PRO A 215 -23.86 15.15 21.03
C PRO A 215 -23.00 14.16 20.22
N GLU A 216 -22.21 13.33 20.90
CA GLU A 216 -21.54 12.18 20.28
C GLU A 216 -22.58 11.33 19.55
N GLU A 217 -22.52 11.30 18.21
CA GLU A 217 -23.33 10.38 17.41
C GLU A 217 -22.98 8.94 17.81
N GLN A 218 -23.87 8.30 18.59
CA GLN A 218 -23.72 6.90 18.94
C GLN A 218 -23.84 6.04 17.68
N GLN A 219 -22.73 5.44 17.26
CA GLN A 219 -22.66 4.48 16.16
C GLN A 219 -23.55 3.27 16.45
N THR A 220 -24.44 2.92 15.52
CA THR A 220 -25.33 1.76 15.70
C THR A 220 -24.57 0.43 15.58
N ASP A 221 -25.10 -0.62 16.22
CA ASP A 221 -24.50 -1.96 16.14
C ASP A 221 -24.53 -2.50 14.70
N GLU A 222 -25.54 -2.15 13.90
CA GLU A 222 -25.62 -2.52 12.48
C GLU A 222 -24.49 -1.87 11.67
N PHE A 223 -24.16 -0.60 11.93
CA PHE A 223 -23.05 0.07 11.26
C PHE A 223 -21.72 -0.59 11.62
N LYS A 224 -21.50 -0.90 12.90
CA LYS A 224 -20.29 -1.58 13.37
C LYS A 224 -20.12 -2.96 12.73
N GLU A 225 -21.21 -3.73 12.62
CA GLU A 225 -21.20 -5.03 11.95
C GLU A 225 -20.92 -4.88 10.45
N HIS A 226 -21.50 -3.88 9.78
CA HIS A 226 -21.21 -3.56 8.38
C HIS A 226 -19.72 -3.27 8.15
N ILE A 227 -19.10 -2.41 8.97
CA ILE A 227 -17.65 -2.15 8.86
C ILE A 227 -16.83 -3.43 9.06
N LEU A 228 -17.24 -4.30 9.98
CA LEU A 228 -16.53 -5.57 10.19
C LEU A 228 -16.66 -6.51 8.98
N GLN A 229 -17.88 -6.71 8.48
CA GLN A 229 -18.16 -7.69 7.42
C GLN A 229 -17.76 -7.19 6.03
N ASP A 230 -18.14 -5.97 5.69
CA ASP A 230 -18.04 -5.48 4.32
C ASP A 230 -16.74 -4.71 4.07
N VAL A 231 -16.20 -4.03 5.10
CA VAL A 231 -14.94 -3.27 4.97
C VAL A 231 -13.73 -4.11 5.41
N ILE A 232 -13.72 -4.60 6.66
CA ILE A 232 -12.58 -5.35 7.21
C ILE A 232 -12.48 -6.75 6.59
N TYR A 233 -13.61 -7.46 6.49
CA TYR A 233 -13.65 -8.79 5.86
C TYR A 233 -13.86 -8.77 4.34
N GLU A 234 -14.16 -7.62 3.74
CA GLU A 234 -14.40 -7.48 2.30
C GLU A 234 -15.49 -8.44 1.78
N GLY A 235 -16.52 -8.70 2.59
CA GLY A 235 -17.59 -9.67 2.29
C GLY A 235 -17.13 -11.13 2.25
N LYS A 236 -15.87 -11.43 2.57
CA LYS A 236 -15.32 -12.80 2.59
C LYS A 236 -15.67 -13.47 3.91
N GLN A 237 -15.86 -14.79 3.88
CA GLN A 237 -15.94 -15.56 5.11
C GLN A 237 -14.54 -15.77 5.72
N PRO A 238 -14.23 -15.18 6.89
CA PRO A 238 -12.94 -15.36 7.53
C PRO A 238 -12.79 -16.77 8.11
N GLN A 239 -11.56 -17.26 8.13
CA GLN A 239 -11.17 -18.48 8.82
C GLN A 239 -10.90 -18.15 10.30
N PHE A 240 -11.65 -18.81 11.17
CA PHE A 240 -11.52 -18.65 12.61
C PHE A 240 -10.63 -19.74 13.23
N TYR A 241 -10.02 -19.39 14.35
CA TYR A 241 -9.09 -20.24 15.08
C TYR A 241 -9.43 -20.25 16.57
N SER A 242 -9.22 -21.40 17.21
CA SER A 242 -9.15 -21.54 18.66
C SER A 242 -7.70 -21.83 19.06
N ILE A 243 -7.23 -21.26 20.17
CA ILE A 243 -5.86 -21.48 20.66
C ILE A 243 -5.90 -22.47 21.81
N GLY A 244 -5.38 -23.67 21.56
CA GLY A 244 -5.31 -24.76 22.54
C GLY A 244 -3.88 -25.18 22.89
N LYS A 245 -3.75 -26.35 23.54
CA LYS A 245 -2.46 -26.94 23.94
C LYS A 245 -1.50 -27.16 22.76
N TYR A 246 -2.04 -27.38 21.56
CA TYR A 246 -1.28 -27.69 20.34
C TYR A 246 -1.09 -26.46 19.43
N GLY A 247 -1.36 -25.26 19.95
CA GLY A 247 -1.33 -24.01 19.17
C GLY A 247 -2.69 -23.68 18.56
N ALA A 248 -2.68 -22.77 17.58
CA ALA A 248 -3.88 -22.32 16.88
C ALA A 248 -4.39 -23.39 15.90
N GLN A 249 -5.66 -23.75 16.03
CA GLN A 249 -6.34 -24.70 15.16
C GLN A 249 -7.62 -24.07 14.61
N ARG A 250 -7.91 -24.34 13.33
CA ARG A 250 -9.14 -23.93 12.66
C ARG A 250 -10.34 -24.41 13.47
N ALA A 251 -11.31 -23.52 13.67
CA ALA A 251 -12.54 -23.80 14.38
C ALA A 251 -13.71 -23.11 13.67
N GLU A 252 -14.92 -23.62 13.90
CA GLU A 252 -16.14 -22.92 13.52
C GLU A 252 -16.35 -21.72 14.45
N TYR A 253 -16.95 -20.66 13.93
CA TYR A 253 -17.26 -19.49 14.74
C TYR A 253 -18.24 -19.85 15.85
N THR A 254 -17.95 -19.39 17.05
CA THR A 254 -18.88 -19.39 18.17
C THR A 254 -18.70 -18.09 18.95
N ASP A 255 -19.79 -17.49 19.43
CA ASP A 255 -19.72 -16.32 20.31
C ASP A 255 -19.31 -16.70 21.73
N SER A 256 -19.61 -17.93 22.17
CA SER A 256 -19.41 -18.42 23.54
C SER A 256 -17.97 -18.76 23.95
N THR A 257 -16.99 -18.68 23.04
CA THR A 257 -15.60 -19.05 23.32
C THR A 257 -14.60 -18.02 22.80
N ASP A 258 -13.32 -18.14 23.21
CA ASP A 258 -12.25 -17.21 22.82
C ASP A 258 -11.78 -17.56 21.40
N MET A 259 -12.22 -16.74 20.45
CA MET A 259 -12.01 -16.96 19.02
C MET A 259 -11.02 -15.95 18.45
N TYR A 260 -10.23 -16.42 17.49
CA TYR A 260 -9.20 -15.63 16.83
C TYR A 260 -9.38 -15.66 15.31
N VAL A 261 -8.94 -14.58 14.65
CA VAL A 261 -8.91 -14.44 13.21
C VAL A 261 -7.57 -13.87 12.77
N GLN A 262 -7.14 -14.27 11.58
CA GLN A 262 -5.99 -13.67 10.91
C GLN A 262 -6.53 -12.66 9.89
N PHE A 263 -6.46 -11.37 10.23
CA PHE A 263 -7.08 -10.34 9.38
C PHE A 263 -6.37 -10.17 8.04
N ASN A 264 -5.07 -10.47 7.98
CA ASN A 264 -4.35 -10.68 6.73
C ASN A 264 -4.40 -12.16 6.38
N CYS A 265 -4.75 -12.53 5.13
CA CYS A 265 -5.10 -13.90 4.74
C CYS A 265 -6.40 -14.43 5.38
N LEU A 266 -7.51 -13.67 5.22
CA LEU A 266 -8.81 -13.98 5.83
C LEU A 266 -9.31 -15.40 5.59
N THR A 267 -9.25 -15.90 4.35
CA THR A 267 -9.77 -17.23 4.00
C THR A 267 -8.83 -18.38 4.39
N GLY A 268 -7.69 -18.05 5.00
CA GLY A 268 -6.61 -18.99 5.27
C GLY A 268 -6.03 -19.63 4.01
N ILE A 269 -5.24 -20.69 4.22
CA ILE A 269 -4.60 -21.45 3.14
C ILE A 269 -5.40 -22.75 2.91
N ALA A 270 -5.79 -22.99 1.66
CA ALA A 270 -6.55 -24.18 1.30
C ALA A 270 -5.87 -25.47 1.79
N GLY A 271 -6.63 -26.33 2.49
CA GLY A 271 -6.15 -27.60 3.03
C GLY A 271 -5.34 -27.50 4.33
N LYS A 272 -5.17 -26.29 4.90
CA LYS A 272 -4.42 -26.08 6.14
C LYS A 272 -5.35 -25.79 7.33
N ASN A 273 -5.14 -26.52 8.42
CA ASN A 273 -5.92 -26.38 9.67
C ASN A 273 -5.25 -25.49 10.72
N SER A 274 -4.08 -24.92 10.43
CA SER A 274 -3.37 -24.00 11.33
C SER A 274 -3.24 -22.62 10.69
N GLN A 275 -2.97 -21.60 11.51
CA GLN A 275 -2.74 -20.23 11.04
C GLN A 275 -1.64 -20.20 9.96
N ALA A 276 -1.76 -19.26 9.03
CA ALA A 276 -0.70 -19.02 8.07
C ALA A 276 0.51 -18.42 8.82
N LYS A 277 1.70 -18.90 8.49
CA LYS A 277 2.94 -18.26 8.97
C LYS A 277 3.14 -16.95 8.22
N ALA A 278 3.92 -16.06 8.80
CA ALA A 278 4.21 -14.75 8.22
C ALA A 278 4.67 -14.83 6.75
N GLU A 279 5.49 -15.83 6.40
CA GLU A 279 6.03 -15.99 5.05
C GLU A 279 5.00 -16.52 4.04
N GLU A 280 3.90 -17.09 4.53
CA GLU A 280 2.81 -17.64 3.70
C GLU A 280 1.70 -16.60 3.48
N VAL A 281 1.72 -15.46 4.19
CA VAL A 281 0.76 -14.38 4.02
C VAL A 281 1.07 -13.62 2.74
N ASN A 282 0.09 -13.59 1.83
CA ASN A 282 0.20 -12.94 0.52
C ASN A 282 -0.90 -11.89 0.27
N THR A 283 -1.76 -11.66 1.26
CA THR A 283 -2.85 -10.67 1.23
C THR A 283 -2.78 -9.84 2.49
N TYR A 284 -2.74 -8.53 2.31
CA TYR A 284 -2.56 -7.55 3.37
C TYR A 284 -3.80 -6.66 3.41
N ASN A 285 -4.74 -7.02 4.27
CA ASN A 285 -6.04 -6.36 4.33
C ASN A 285 -6.05 -5.22 5.34
N VAL A 286 -5.27 -5.36 6.42
CA VAL A 286 -5.19 -4.38 7.50
C VAL A 286 -3.77 -4.24 8.05
N TRP A 287 -3.46 -3.06 8.57
CA TRP A 287 -2.47 -2.91 9.65
C TRP A 287 -3.16 -3.00 10.99
N PHE A 288 -2.42 -3.33 12.05
CA PHE A 288 -3.01 -3.47 13.37
C PHE A 288 -2.07 -3.12 14.52
N ALA A 289 -2.66 -2.81 15.68
CA ALA A 289 -1.95 -2.67 16.94
C ALA A 289 -2.69 -3.44 18.05
N ASP A 290 -1.93 -4.05 18.95
CA ASP A 290 -2.44 -4.70 20.16
C ASP A 290 -1.91 -3.94 21.38
N ILE A 291 -2.83 -3.28 22.10
CA ILE A 291 -2.54 -2.50 23.29
C ILE A 291 -3.16 -3.23 24.47
N ASP A 292 -2.35 -3.70 25.41
CA ASP A 292 -2.79 -4.48 26.57
C ASP A 292 -2.30 -3.82 27.87
N ALA A 293 -3.17 -3.78 28.88
CA ALA A 293 -2.87 -3.25 30.22
C ALA A 293 -1.74 -4.01 30.94
N GLY A 294 -1.43 -5.21 30.47
CA GLY A 294 -0.40 -6.09 30.97
C GLY A 294 -0.88 -6.93 32.14
N LYS A 295 0.08 -7.23 33.01
CA LYS A 295 -0.08 -8.07 34.19
C LYS A 295 0.62 -7.38 35.36
N ASP A 296 0.22 -7.72 36.57
CA ASP A 296 0.92 -7.27 37.77
C ASP A 296 2.34 -7.88 37.87
N ALA A 297 3.08 -7.47 38.90
CA ALA A 297 4.44 -7.94 39.16
C ALA A 297 4.51 -9.46 39.38
N ASP A 298 3.43 -10.07 39.87
CA ASP A 298 3.33 -11.51 40.11
C ASP A 298 2.88 -12.29 38.87
N GLY A 299 2.57 -11.59 37.77
CA GLY A 299 2.15 -12.17 36.50
C GLY A 299 0.66 -12.53 36.43
N HIS A 300 -0.15 -12.08 37.38
CA HIS A 300 -1.61 -12.18 37.35
C HIS A 300 -2.21 -11.06 36.51
N TYR A 301 -3.44 -11.31 36.03
CA TYR A 301 -4.20 -10.28 35.34
C TYR A 301 -4.64 -9.19 36.33
N LEU A 302 -4.55 -7.93 35.90
CA LEU A 302 -5.01 -6.76 36.67
C LEU A 302 -6.54 -6.84 36.91
N SER A 303 -7.04 -6.18 37.96
CA SER A 303 -8.48 -6.12 38.25
C SER A 303 -9.25 -5.39 37.14
N ASP A 304 -10.56 -5.63 37.04
CA ASP A 304 -11.39 -4.97 36.02
C ASP A 304 -11.42 -3.44 36.20
N GLU A 305 -11.35 -2.95 37.44
CA GLU A 305 -11.25 -1.51 37.76
C GLU A 305 -9.94 -0.89 37.25
N GLU A 306 -8.80 -1.53 37.51
CA GLU A 306 -7.49 -1.04 37.04
C GLU A 306 -7.40 -1.10 35.51
N VAL A 307 -7.96 -2.15 34.89
CA VAL A 307 -8.02 -2.28 33.44
C VAL A 307 -8.93 -1.21 32.83
N ALA A 308 -10.09 -0.93 33.42
CA ALA A 308 -10.97 0.13 32.95
C ALA A 308 -10.28 1.50 33.01
N LYS A 309 -9.56 1.79 34.10
CA LYS A 309 -8.76 3.02 34.21
C LYS A 309 -7.74 3.11 33.09
N ARG A 310 -6.92 2.06 32.89
CA ARG A 310 -5.90 2.04 31.82
C ARG A 310 -6.49 2.15 30.43
N LYS A 311 -7.65 1.51 30.16
CA LYS A 311 -8.34 1.58 28.88
C LYS A 311 -8.75 3.00 28.51
N ALA A 312 -9.17 3.83 29.46
CA ALA A 312 -9.49 5.23 29.19
C ALA A 312 -8.28 5.97 28.59
N HIS A 313 -7.10 5.86 29.23
CA HIS A 313 -5.87 6.45 28.70
C HIS A 313 -5.41 5.83 27.38
N MET A 314 -5.61 4.52 27.19
CA MET A 314 -5.32 3.88 25.90
C MET A 314 -6.19 4.46 24.79
N LEU A 315 -7.46 4.73 25.07
CA LEU A 315 -8.38 5.30 24.10
C LEU A 315 -7.97 6.73 23.73
N ASP A 316 -7.58 7.55 24.72
CA ASP A 316 -7.00 8.89 24.47
C ASP A 316 -5.79 8.81 23.52
N ILE A 317 -4.91 7.82 23.73
CA ILE A 317 -3.76 7.59 22.83
C ILE A 317 -4.24 7.17 21.43
N ILE A 318 -5.21 6.26 21.34
CA ILE A 318 -5.73 5.76 20.06
C ILE A 318 -6.38 6.90 19.26
N HIS A 319 -7.12 7.79 19.92
CA HIS A 319 -7.78 8.94 19.26
C HIS A 319 -6.79 9.98 18.71
N LYS A 320 -5.51 9.92 19.09
CA LYS A 320 -4.45 10.74 18.48
C LYS A 320 -3.75 10.07 17.31
N LEU A 321 -3.95 8.78 17.09
CA LEU A 321 -3.46 8.09 15.89
C LEU A 321 -4.29 8.49 14.67
N PRO A 322 -3.83 8.17 13.45
CA PRO A 322 -4.69 8.26 12.27
C PRO A 322 -6.00 7.50 12.51
N LEU A 323 -7.12 8.04 12.02
CA LEU A 323 -8.44 7.47 12.25
C LEU A 323 -8.47 5.97 11.93
N SER A 324 -8.73 5.16 12.95
CA SER A 324 -8.76 3.70 12.82
C SER A 324 -10.07 3.25 12.17
N THR A 325 -10.01 2.18 11.39
CA THR A 325 -11.22 1.60 10.77
C THR A 325 -12.05 0.84 11.79
N TYR A 326 -11.41 0.16 12.74
CA TYR A 326 -12.11 -0.66 13.71
C TYR A 326 -11.32 -0.80 15.00
N ILE A 327 -11.97 -0.56 16.13
CA ILE A 327 -11.41 -0.75 17.47
C ILE A 327 -12.18 -1.88 18.16
N ASN A 328 -11.53 -3.03 18.31
CA ASN A 328 -12.06 -4.16 19.06
C ASN A 328 -11.58 -4.09 20.52
N GLU A 329 -12.51 -3.82 21.44
CA GLU A 329 -12.27 -3.90 22.86
C GLU A 329 -12.16 -5.37 23.28
N THR A 330 -11.01 -5.71 23.86
CA THR A 330 -10.75 -7.00 24.50
C THR A 330 -10.77 -6.86 26.01
N ARG A 331 -10.60 -7.94 26.77
CA ARG A 331 -10.61 -7.85 28.24
C ARG A 331 -9.60 -6.84 28.77
N ASN A 332 -8.35 -6.89 28.30
CA ASN A 332 -7.24 -6.11 28.86
C ASN A 332 -6.90 -4.82 28.12
N GLY A 333 -7.54 -4.54 26.99
CA GLY A 333 -7.17 -3.41 26.15
C GLY A 333 -7.82 -3.50 24.77
N PHE A 334 -7.13 -3.09 23.73
CA PHE A 334 -7.71 -2.89 22.40
C PHE A 334 -6.89 -3.54 21.29
N HIS A 335 -7.58 -4.14 20.33
CA HIS A 335 -7.02 -4.36 18.99
C HIS A 335 -7.51 -3.25 18.07
N VAL A 336 -6.58 -2.48 17.53
CA VAL A 336 -6.88 -1.38 16.61
C VAL A 336 -6.53 -1.82 15.21
N LEU A 337 -7.45 -1.64 14.26
CA LEU A 337 -7.29 -2.05 12.87
C LEU A 337 -7.38 -0.84 11.94
N TRP A 338 -6.47 -0.78 10.97
CA TRP A 338 -6.52 0.16 9.85
C TRP A 338 -6.64 -0.63 8.54
N LYS A 339 -7.80 -0.55 7.89
CA LYS A 339 -8.01 -1.10 6.55
C LYS A 339 -7.01 -0.48 5.60
N THR A 340 -6.38 -1.31 4.79
CA THR A 340 -5.47 -0.85 3.76
C THR A 340 -5.97 -1.18 2.35
N TYR A 341 -5.54 -0.38 1.38
CA TYR A 341 -5.66 -0.65 -0.05
C TYR A 341 -4.34 -0.33 -0.76
N GLY A 342 -4.11 -1.00 -1.88
CA GLY A 342 -2.92 -0.77 -2.71
C GLY A 342 -1.59 -1.31 -2.14
N VAL A 343 -1.61 -2.11 -1.07
CA VAL A 343 -0.44 -2.80 -0.52
C VAL A 343 -0.24 -4.13 -1.23
N ASN A 344 0.88 -4.28 -1.93
CA ASN A 344 1.14 -5.43 -2.78
C ASN A 344 2.30 -6.31 -2.31
N SER A 345 3.08 -5.85 -1.32
CA SER A 345 4.21 -6.61 -0.78
C SER A 345 4.26 -6.62 0.75
N PHE A 346 4.99 -7.60 1.27
CA PHE A 346 5.34 -7.66 2.69
C PHE A 346 6.11 -6.43 3.12
N GLU A 347 7.07 -5.94 2.32
CA GLU A 347 7.87 -4.77 2.69
C GLU A 347 7.02 -3.51 2.82
N GLU A 348 6.09 -3.31 1.89
CA GLU A 348 5.14 -2.21 1.90
C GLU A 348 4.27 -2.26 3.16
N TRP A 349 3.70 -3.43 3.47
CA TRP A 349 2.91 -3.63 4.69
C TRP A 349 3.75 -3.40 5.95
N ASN A 350 4.92 -4.04 6.03
CA ASN A 350 5.79 -4.03 7.20
C ASN A 350 6.35 -2.64 7.47
N LYS A 351 6.61 -1.83 6.44
CA LYS A 351 7.06 -0.44 6.60
C LYS A 351 6.09 0.36 7.46
N VAL A 352 4.79 0.31 7.13
CA VAL A 352 3.75 1.02 7.88
C VAL A 352 3.53 0.36 9.23
N GLN A 353 3.48 -0.98 9.30
CA GLN A 353 3.35 -1.70 10.57
C GLN A 353 4.45 -1.31 11.57
N GLN A 354 5.72 -1.23 11.13
CA GLN A 354 6.81 -0.81 12.02
C GLN A 354 6.68 0.66 12.44
N LYS A 355 6.17 1.56 11.57
CA LYS A 355 5.92 2.95 11.94
C LYS A 355 4.79 3.06 12.97
N ILE A 356 3.69 2.33 12.82
CA ILE A 356 2.62 2.25 13.83
C ILE A 356 3.21 1.80 15.17
N MET A 357 4.01 0.74 15.16
CA MET A 357 4.66 0.21 16.38
C MET A 357 5.69 1.16 16.99
N SER A 358 6.35 2.01 16.19
CA SER A 358 7.31 2.99 16.70
C SER A 358 6.63 4.23 17.28
N VAL A 359 5.52 4.65 16.68
CA VAL A 359 4.69 5.75 17.20
C VAL A 359 3.97 5.30 18.47
N LEU A 360 3.42 4.09 18.48
CA LEU A 360 2.62 3.57 19.58
C LEU A 360 3.47 2.74 20.56
N ALA A 361 4.26 3.42 21.38
CA ALA A 361 5.23 2.78 22.29
C ALA A 361 4.60 1.88 23.38
N VAL A 362 3.29 1.97 23.60
CA VAL A 362 2.50 1.16 24.55
C VAL A 362 2.05 -0.20 23.99
N THR A 363 2.33 -0.49 22.73
CA THR A 363 1.95 -1.77 22.08
C THR A 363 2.76 -2.97 22.55
N ASP A 364 2.16 -4.16 22.50
CA ASP A 364 2.91 -5.41 22.64
C ASP A 364 3.91 -5.55 21.47
N LYS A 365 5.20 -5.45 21.80
CA LYS A 365 6.32 -5.58 20.85
C LYS A 365 6.36 -6.93 20.12
N GLY A 366 5.56 -7.92 20.54
CA GLY A 366 5.35 -9.20 19.86
C GLY A 366 4.41 -9.14 18.65
N VAL A 367 3.73 -8.03 18.41
CA VAL A 367 2.79 -7.83 17.29
C VAL A 367 3.52 -7.18 16.12
N LYS A 368 4.20 -8.00 15.32
CA LYS A 368 5.00 -7.53 14.18
C LYS A 368 4.80 -8.35 12.91
N ASP A 369 4.14 -9.49 13.02
CA ASP A 369 4.01 -10.43 11.91
C ASP A 369 2.63 -10.31 11.27
N PRO A 370 2.53 -10.32 9.93
CA PRO A 370 1.25 -10.21 9.23
C PRO A 370 0.37 -11.45 9.47
N GLY A 371 0.95 -12.56 9.95
CA GLY A 371 0.23 -13.78 10.33
C GLY A 371 -0.37 -13.74 11.74
N ARG A 372 -0.38 -12.57 12.40
CA ARG A 372 -0.83 -12.44 13.78
C ARG A 372 -2.32 -12.78 13.91
N LEU A 373 -2.61 -13.62 14.88
CA LEU A 373 -3.98 -13.87 15.33
C LEU A 373 -4.42 -12.78 16.30
N LEU A 374 -5.55 -12.15 15.97
CA LEU A 374 -6.23 -11.19 16.82
C LEU A 374 -7.61 -11.73 17.19
N ARG A 375 -8.17 -11.26 18.30
CA ARG A 375 -9.48 -11.72 18.79
C ARG A 375 -10.59 -11.25 17.87
N VAL A 376 -11.55 -12.13 17.64
CA VAL A 376 -12.75 -11.85 16.87
C VAL A 376 -13.68 -10.98 17.72
N PRO A 377 -14.25 -9.88 17.15
CA PRO A 377 -15.31 -9.14 17.81
C PRO A 377 -16.50 -10.06 18.20
N ASN A 378 -17.22 -9.73 19.27
CA ASN A 378 -18.36 -10.49 19.80
C ASN A 378 -18.05 -11.90 20.36
N SER A 379 -16.80 -12.37 20.30
CA SER A 379 -16.36 -13.61 20.95
C SER A 379 -16.08 -13.43 22.44
N MET A 380 -16.18 -14.51 23.21
CA MET A 380 -15.97 -14.50 24.66
C MET A 380 -14.52 -14.80 25.03
N TRP A 381 -13.81 -13.79 25.51
CA TRP A 381 -12.53 -14.01 26.17
C TRP A 381 -12.74 -14.82 27.45
N SER A 382 -12.05 -15.95 27.55
CA SER A 382 -11.96 -16.69 28.80
C SER A 382 -10.62 -17.41 28.92
N LYS A 383 -10.07 -17.43 30.13
CA LYS A 383 -8.88 -18.20 30.45
C LYS A 383 -9.12 -19.13 31.65
N ALA A 384 -10.26 -19.82 31.63
CA ALA A 384 -10.71 -20.70 32.71
C ALA A 384 -9.67 -21.74 33.16
N ASN A 385 -8.78 -22.18 32.26
CA ASN A 385 -7.72 -23.15 32.54
C ASN A 385 -6.35 -22.53 32.86
N ASN A 386 -6.26 -21.20 32.98
CA ASN A 386 -5.01 -20.49 33.27
C ASN A 386 -4.97 -20.08 34.74
N LYS A 387 -3.98 -20.58 35.49
CA LYS A 387 -3.78 -20.21 36.90
C LYS A 387 -3.63 -18.69 37.10
N ALA A 388 -3.07 -17.98 36.12
CA ALA A 388 -2.93 -16.53 36.16
C ALA A 388 -4.25 -15.76 35.95
N ALA A 389 -5.33 -16.46 35.56
CA ALA A 389 -6.68 -15.92 35.38
C ALA A 389 -7.68 -16.49 36.40
N ALA A 390 -7.21 -17.11 37.48
CA ALA A 390 -8.06 -17.61 38.54
C ALA A 390 -8.86 -16.44 39.17
N GLY A 391 -10.19 -16.56 39.19
CA GLY A 391 -11.08 -15.52 39.72
C GLY A 391 -11.42 -14.38 38.76
N ILE A 392 -10.93 -14.42 37.50
CA ILE A 392 -11.29 -13.44 36.47
C ILE A 392 -12.52 -13.93 35.71
N SER A 393 -13.54 -13.08 35.61
CA SER A 393 -14.75 -13.34 34.84
C SER A 393 -14.48 -13.38 33.34
N ALA A 394 -15.27 -14.15 32.61
CA ALA A 394 -15.26 -14.10 31.15
C ALA A 394 -15.66 -12.69 30.67
N PHE A 395 -15.08 -12.24 29.57
CA PHE A 395 -15.31 -10.89 29.03
C PHE A 395 -15.72 -10.99 27.56
N ARG A 396 -16.81 -10.31 27.18
CA ARG A 396 -17.26 -10.28 25.79
C ARG A 396 -16.47 -9.23 25.03
N CYS A 397 -15.70 -9.65 24.02
CA CYS A 397 -15.06 -8.68 23.13
C CYS A 397 -16.14 -7.92 22.35
N ARG A 398 -15.98 -6.62 22.15
CA ARG A 398 -16.98 -5.78 21.48
C ARG A 398 -16.32 -4.68 20.66
N CYS A 399 -17.03 -4.19 19.66
CA CYS A 399 -16.62 -3.02 18.91
C CYS A 399 -16.78 -1.77 19.79
N ALA A 400 -15.66 -1.12 20.14
CA ALA A 400 -15.69 0.18 20.77
C ALA A 400 -16.14 1.23 19.74
N GLU A 401 -15.44 1.30 18.62
CA GLU A 401 -15.67 2.26 17.53
C GLU A 401 -15.37 1.60 16.18
N ALA A 402 -16.07 2.05 15.14
CA ALA A 402 -15.83 1.66 13.76
C ALA A 402 -15.94 2.89 12.84
N HIS A 403 -15.14 2.96 11.79
CA HIS A 403 -15.17 4.05 10.82
C HIS A 403 -15.00 3.49 9.43
N ASP A 404 -15.73 4.04 8.46
CA ASP A 404 -15.52 3.71 7.04
C ASP A 404 -14.30 4.47 6.51
N GLN A 405 -13.12 4.02 6.94
CA GLN A 405 -11.86 4.61 6.56
C GLN A 405 -10.90 3.52 6.08
N ALA A 406 -10.38 3.69 4.87
CA ALA A 406 -9.30 2.88 4.34
C ALA A 406 -8.07 3.76 4.03
N TRP A 407 -6.89 3.17 4.09
CA TRP A 407 -5.63 3.90 4.03
C TRP A 407 -4.68 3.33 2.97
N ASP A 408 -4.14 4.21 2.12
CA ASP A 408 -2.92 3.91 1.38
C ASP A 408 -1.68 4.20 2.24
N ILE A 409 -0.54 3.66 1.81
CA ILE A 409 0.74 3.77 2.51
C ILE A 409 1.17 5.22 2.72
N MET A 410 1.02 6.09 1.72
CA MET A 410 1.52 7.46 1.82
C MET A 410 0.69 8.27 2.81
N SER A 411 -0.63 8.16 2.73
CA SER A 411 -1.55 8.91 3.60
C SER A 411 -1.39 8.54 5.07
N ILE A 412 -1.36 7.24 5.39
CA ILE A 412 -1.23 6.81 6.80
C ILE A 412 0.15 7.13 7.37
N MET A 413 1.23 6.99 6.58
CA MET A 413 2.57 7.35 7.02
C MET A 413 2.67 8.84 7.33
N SER A 414 2.09 9.70 6.48
CA SER A 414 2.09 11.14 6.72
C SER A 414 1.32 11.52 7.99
N GLN A 415 0.20 10.87 8.26
CA GLN A 415 -0.58 11.12 9.48
C GLN A 415 0.15 10.60 10.73
N LEU A 416 0.79 9.45 10.63
CA LEU A 416 1.64 8.90 11.70
C LEU A 416 2.83 9.81 12.02
N ASP A 417 3.47 10.40 10.99
CA ASP A 417 4.55 11.37 11.18
C ASP A 417 4.02 12.66 11.85
N ALA A 418 2.82 13.11 11.50
CA ALA A 418 2.21 14.32 12.06
C ALA A 418 1.83 14.16 13.55
N CYS A 419 1.35 12.99 13.96
CA CYS A 419 0.93 12.73 15.33
C CYS A 419 2.04 12.17 16.24
N GLU A 420 3.23 11.84 15.70
CA GLU A 420 4.26 11.08 16.41
C GLU A 420 4.67 11.69 17.76
N THR A 421 4.92 13.00 17.79
CA THR A 421 5.39 13.68 19.01
C THR A 421 4.31 13.66 20.11
N GLU A 422 3.07 14.00 19.77
CA GLU A 422 1.95 14.02 20.72
C GLU A 422 1.65 12.61 21.25
N VAL A 423 1.64 11.60 20.38
CA VAL A 423 1.42 10.21 20.78
C VAL A 423 2.55 9.70 21.68
N HIS A 424 3.82 10.06 21.40
CA HIS A 424 4.95 9.71 22.27
C HIS A 424 4.82 10.32 23.66
N GLU A 425 4.39 11.57 23.76
CA GLU A 425 4.15 12.24 25.04
C GLU A 425 3.04 11.56 25.84
N LEU A 426 1.92 11.23 25.20
CA LEU A 426 0.83 10.50 25.85
C LEU A 426 1.25 9.08 26.28
N CYS A 427 2.00 8.36 25.44
CA CYS A 427 2.55 7.05 25.78
C CYS A 427 3.49 7.15 27.00
N ALA A 428 4.34 8.18 27.06
CA ALA A 428 5.24 8.41 28.18
C ALA A 428 4.48 8.77 29.46
N ALA A 429 3.43 9.59 29.36
CA ALA A 429 2.54 9.91 30.47
C ALA A 429 1.84 8.67 31.02
N TYR A 430 1.27 7.84 30.14
CA TYR A 430 0.65 6.56 30.50
C TYR A 430 1.64 5.64 31.21
N MET A 431 2.83 5.43 30.63
CA MET A 431 3.85 4.56 31.24
C MET A 431 4.28 5.06 32.62
N LYS A 432 4.43 6.39 32.79
CA LYS A 432 4.79 7.01 34.06
C LYS A 432 3.68 6.87 35.10
N GLU A 433 2.43 7.09 34.74
CA GLU A 433 1.29 7.01 35.66
C GLU A 433 1.12 5.59 36.21
N PHE A 434 1.20 4.59 35.34
CA PHE A 434 0.96 3.19 35.71
C PHE A 434 2.22 2.43 36.14
N GLY A 435 3.34 3.13 36.35
CA GLY A 435 4.61 2.55 36.80
C GLY A 435 5.14 1.48 35.84
N ILE A 436 4.84 1.60 34.55
CA ILE A 436 5.30 0.66 33.53
C ILE A 436 6.73 1.04 33.19
N GLU A 437 7.68 0.35 33.83
CA GLU A 437 9.08 0.44 33.42
C GLU A 437 9.20 -0.02 31.97
N GLU A 438 9.86 0.77 31.11
CA GLU A 438 10.34 0.26 29.84
C GLU A 438 11.16 -0.99 30.14
N LYS A 439 10.61 -2.17 29.82
CA LYS A 439 11.38 -3.40 29.86
C LYS A 439 12.53 -3.23 28.89
N LYS A 440 13.71 -2.83 29.39
CA LYS A 440 14.99 -3.16 28.75
C LYS A 440 14.91 -4.65 28.47
N PRO A 441 15.20 -5.10 27.25
CA PRO A 441 14.95 -6.47 26.84
C PRO A 441 15.60 -7.41 27.86
N VAL A 442 14.75 -8.05 28.67
CA VAL A 442 15.19 -9.11 29.57
C VAL A 442 15.57 -10.24 28.64
N ALA A 443 16.87 -10.45 28.49
CA ALA A 443 17.41 -11.59 27.78
C ALA A 443 16.84 -12.85 28.45
N SER A 444 15.79 -13.44 27.84
CA SER A 444 15.31 -14.73 28.25
C SER A 444 16.38 -15.74 27.87
N ASN A 445 17.16 -16.15 28.87
CA ASN A 445 18.09 -17.27 28.79
C ASN A 445 17.31 -18.55 28.46
N LYS A 446 17.11 -18.83 27.17
CA LYS A 446 17.06 -20.20 26.67
C LYS A 446 18.14 -20.33 25.62
N ALA A 447 19.15 -21.09 25.99
CA ALA A 447 20.36 -21.34 25.23
C ALA A 447 20.04 -21.74 23.79
N ALA A 448 20.26 -20.81 22.86
CA ALA A 448 20.63 -21.10 21.50
C ALA A 448 21.92 -20.33 21.23
N THR A 449 22.96 -21.09 20.98
CA THR A 449 24.35 -20.67 20.84
C THR A 449 24.48 -19.65 19.72
N THR A 450 24.67 -18.38 20.02
CA THR A 450 25.13 -17.42 19.00
C THR A 450 25.94 -16.30 19.65
N ARG A 451 27.12 -16.10 19.07
CA ARG A 451 28.18 -15.22 19.56
C ARG A 451 27.72 -13.75 19.56
N LYS A 452 28.07 -13.07 20.66
CA LYS A 452 28.05 -11.60 20.82
C LYS A 452 28.63 -10.89 19.60
N ALA A 453 27.92 -9.89 19.09
CA ALA A 453 28.54 -8.69 18.55
C ALA A 453 27.78 -7.47 19.10
N SER A 454 28.57 -6.53 19.61
CA SER A 454 28.20 -5.34 20.37
C SER A 454 27.43 -4.31 19.55
N SER A 455 26.41 -3.74 20.18
CA SER A 455 25.68 -2.55 19.76
C SER A 455 26.55 -1.28 19.87
N GLN A 456 26.98 -0.77 18.72
CA GLN A 456 27.25 0.65 18.48
C GLN A 456 26.56 1.00 17.14
N PRO A 457 26.12 2.24 16.93
CA PRO A 457 25.38 2.61 15.73
C PRO A 457 26.31 2.52 14.52
N SER A 458 26.06 1.55 13.63
CA SER A 458 26.89 1.40 12.43
C SER A 458 26.34 2.32 11.35
N ALA A 459 27.17 3.27 10.91
CA ALA A 459 27.10 3.81 9.56
C ALA A 459 27.13 2.65 8.53
N VAL A 460 26.78 2.93 7.27
CA VAL A 460 27.10 2.04 6.12
C VAL A 460 28.48 1.44 6.35
N VAL A 461 28.71 0.16 6.04
CA VAL A 461 30.05 -0.43 6.14
C VAL A 461 30.96 0.30 5.14
N ASN A 462 31.56 1.39 5.60
CA ASN A 462 32.29 2.34 4.79
C ASN A 462 33.76 2.11 5.09
N THR A 463 34.32 1.06 4.51
CA THR A 463 35.75 0.80 4.62
C THR A 463 36.51 1.82 3.76
N LEU A 464 37.78 2.07 4.07
CA LEU A 464 38.64 2.84 3.16
C LEU A 464 38.66 2.23 1.74
N ARG A 465 38.38 0.93 1.61
CA ARG A 465 38.28 0.24 0.33
C ARG A 465 36.97 0.51 -0.41
N THR A 466 35.79 0.54 0.24
CA THR A 466 34.54 0.89 -0.46
C THR A 466 34.58 2.31 -1.02
N MET A 467 35.18 3.26 -0.27
CA MET A 467 35.42 4.62 -0.76
C MET A 467 36.43 4.67 -1.91
N ALA A 468 37.49 3.86 -1.85
CA ALA A 468 38.48 3.78 -2.92
C ALA A 468 37.89 3.18 -4.21
N ILE A 469 37.05 2.16 -4.10
CA ILE A 469 36.32 1.55 -5.22
C ILE A 469 35.38 2.58 -5.86
N SER A 470 34.60 3.28 -5.04
CA SER A 470 33.64 4.30 -5.52
C SER A 470 34.32 5.41 -6.34
N ASN A 471 35.59 5.71 -6.03
CA ASN A 471 36.42 6.69 -6.75
C ASN A 471 37.38 6.05 -7.78
N LEU A 472 37.28 4.73 -8.03
CA LEU A 472 38.20 3.95 -8.88
C LEU A 472 39.70 4.19 -8.55
N ASN A 473 40.02 4.39 -7.28
CA ASN A 473 41.36 4.68 -6.78
C ASN A 473 42.07 3.39 -6.33
N THR A 474 43.22 3.08 -6.93
CA THR A 474 43.98 1.86 -6.62
C THR A 474 44.96 1.99 -5.45
N THR A 475 45.15 3.19 -4.89
CA THR A 475 46.20 3.48 -3.89
C THR A 475 45.97 2.73 -2.56
N SER A 476 44.71 2.43 -2.23
CA SER A 476 44.33 1.71 -1.01
C SER A 476 44.49 0.18 -1.11
N PHE A 477 44.99 -0.33 -2.24
CA PHE A 477 45.11 -1.77 -2.51
C PHE A 477 46.57 -2.19 -2.57
N ALA A 478 46.90 -3.29 -1.90
CA ALA A 478 48.18 -3.95 -2.03
C ALA A 478 48.21 -4.72 -3.36
N ILE A 479 48.71 -4.08 -4.42
CA ILE A 479 48.80 -4.69 -5.75
C ILE A 479 49.84 -5.82 -5.72
N PRO A 480 49.50 -7.05 -6.14
CA PRO A 480 50.43 -8.16 -6.17
C PRO A 480 51.69 -7.86 -6.99
N ALA A 481 52.87 -8.24 -6.51
CA ALA A 481 54.14 -7.98 -7.22
C ALA A 481 54.23 -8.76 -8.55
N THR A 482 53.57 -9.91 -8.64
CA THR A 482 53.56 -10.76 -9.83
C THR A 482 52.36 -10.44 -10.72
N THR A 483 52.61 -10.20 -12.01
CA THR A 483 51.54 -10.00 -13.00
C THR A 483 51.03 -11.35 -13.50
N THR A 484 49.71 -11.55 -13.45
CA THR A 484 49.05 -12.73 -14.00
C THR A 484 48.56 -12.45 -15.42
N TYR A 485 48.91 -13.30 -16.39
CA TYR A 485 48.49 -13.14 -17.78
C TYR A 485 47.40 -14.14 -18.17
N VAL A 486 46.24 -13.62 -18.59
CA VAL A 486 45.03 -14.40 -18.92
C VAL A 486 44.51 -14.09 -20.32
N ASP A 487 43.71 -14.99 -20.90
CA ASP A 487 43.08 -14.75 -22.21
C ASP A 487 41.79 -13.92 -22.08
N ASN A 488 41.01 -14.16 -21.02
CA ASN A 488 39.79 -13.41 -20.69
C ASN A 488 39.92 -12.72 -19.33
N VAL A 489 40.12 -11.40 -19.34
CA VAL A 489 40.29 -10.60 -18.13
C VAL A 489 39.00 -10.52 -17.31
N ALA A 490 37.83 -10.40 -17.96
CA ALA A 490 36.54 -10.32 -17.26
C ALA A 490 36.24 -11.59 -16.47
N TYR A 491 36.50 -12.75 -17.09
CA TYR A 491 36.41 -14.04 -16.41
C TYR A 491 37.39 -14.08 -15.23
N ALA A 492 38.65 -13.74 -15.45
CA ALA A 492 39.67 -13.81 -14.40
C ALA A 492 39.38 -12.90 -13.20
N VAL A 493 38.85 -11.68 -13.40
CA VAL A 493 38.53 -10.79 -12.26
C VAL A 493 37.32 -11.28 -11.45
N ASN A 494 36.37 -11.99 -12.06
CA ASN A 494 35.24 -12.57 -11.32
C ASN A 494 35.61 -13.84 -10.52
N HIS A 495 36.66 -14.56 -10.93
CA HIS A 495 37.04 -15.84 -10.33
C HIS A 495 38.28 -15.78 -9.43
N ASN A 496 39.18 -14.82 -9.67
CA ASN A 496 40.46 -14.75 -8.97
C ASN A 496 40.55 -13.59 -7.97
N VAL A 497 39.59 -12.66 -7.98
CA VAL A 497 39.53 -11.57 -7.00
C VAL A 497 38.60 -11.97 -5.87
N ASP A 498 39.15 -12.09 -4.66
CA ASP A 498 38.36 -12.32 -3.46
C ASP A 498 37.61 -11.04 -3.08
N MET A 499 36.28 -11.10 -3.13
CA MET A 499 35.34 -10.02 -2.89
C MET A 499 35.35 -9.56 -1.42
N ALA A 500 35.47 -10.50 -0.47
CA ALA A 500 35.59 -10.16 0.95
C ALA A 500 36.89 -9.37 1.19
N GLY A 501 38.01 -9.85 0.64
CA GLY A 501 39.27 -9.11 0.61
C GLY A 501 39.18 -7.77 -0.11
N LEU A 502 38.52 -7.70 -1.26
CA LEU A 502 38.32 -6.45 -2.03
C LEU A 502 37.63 -5.38 -1.19
N LEU A 503 36.65 -5.77 -0.37
CA LEU A 503 35.87 -4.88 0.51
C LEU A 503 36.50 -4.64 1.89
N ASP A 504 37.58 -5.35 2.22
CA ASP A 504 38.21 -5.36 3.56
C ASP A 504 37.31 -5.93 4.67
N LEU A 505 36.55 -6.99 4.35
CA LEU A 505 35.62 -7.64 5.27
C LEU A 505 36.23 -8.89 5.89
N SER A 506 36.27 -8.94 7.22
CA SER A 506 36.69 -10.13 7.98
C SER A 506 35.51 -11.09 8.20
N ILE A 507 35.03 -11.70 7.13
CA ILE A 507 33.87 -12.60 7.13
C ILE A 507 34.21 -13.98 6.53
N SER A 508 33.52 -15.01 7.01
CA SER A 508 33.55 -16.34 6.38
C SER A 508 32.55 -16.43 5.23
N ASN A 509 32.74 -17.37 4.30
CA ASN A 509 31.80 -17.61 3.20
C ASN A 509 30.37 -17.83 3.74
N GLY A 510 29.40 -17.08 3.19
CA GLY A 510 28.00 -17.11 3.60
C GLY A 510 27.70 -16.48 4.96
N GLN A 511 28.67 -15.88 5.66
CA GLN A 511 28.43 -15.12 6.89
C GLN A 511 27.76 -13.79 6.57
N SER A 512 26.67 -13.47 7.29
CA SER A 512 26.00 -12.18 7.13
C SER A 512 26.82 -11.04 7.75
N PHE A 513 26.85 -9.89 7.07
CA PHE A 513 27.42 -8.63 7.53
C PHE A 513 26.50 -7.46 7.13
N CYS A 514 26.75 -6.27 7.68
CA CYS A 514 25.98 -5.09 7.32
C CYS A 514 26.29 -4.65 5.89
N ASP A 515 25.26 -4.25 5.15
CA ASP A 515 25.32 -3.86 3.76
C ASP A 515 26.26 -2.65 3.51
N ILE A 516 26.89 -2.65 2.33
CA ILE A 516 27.86 -1.61 1.92
C ILE A 516 27.21 -0.49 1.10
N PHE A 517 25.98 -0.67 0.64
CA PHE A 517 25.19 0.27 -0.16
C PHE A 517 24.18 1.05 0.67
N HIS A 518 23.68 0.48 1.77
CA HIS A 518 22.73 1.16 2.65
C HIS A 518 23.02 0.92 4.13
N ALA A 519 22.58 1.86 4.97
CA ALA A 519 22.83 1.82 6.40
C ALA A 519 21.80 0.92 7.08
N GLU A 520 22.27 -0.09 7.79
CA GLU A 520 21.39 -1.04 8.47
C GLU A 520 21.90 -1.44 9.85
N LYS A 521 20.95 -1.73 10.74
CA LYS A 521 21.22 -2.13 12.13
C LYS A 521 21.45 -3.63 12.29
N HIS A 522 21.09 -4.41 11.28
CA HIS A 522 21.20 -5.86 11.27
C HIS A 522 21.91 -6.32 10.01
N PRO A 523 22.86 -7.26 10.10
CA PRO A 523 23.50 -7.86 8.94
C PRO A 523 22.48 -8.44 7.96
N SER A 524 22.39 -7.92 6.74
CA SER A 524 21.53 -8.46 5.69
C SER A 524 22.27 -8.78 4.39
N ALA A 525 23.56 -8.45 4.30
CA ALA A 525 24.42 -8.78 3.17
C ALA A 525 25.25 -10.04 3.43
N ASN A 526 25.46 -10.84 2.39
CA ASN A 526 26.25 -12.06 2.41
C ASN A 526 27.09 -12.15 1.13
N ILE A 527 28.26 -12.78 1.23
CA ILE A 527 29.07 -13.15 0.07
C ILE A 527 29.11 -14.67 -0.03
N TYR A 528 28.77 -15.20 -1.20
CA TYR A 528 28.77 -16.63 -1.50
C TYR A 528 29.75 -16.97 -2.62
N SER A 529 30.50 -18.05 -2.47
CA SER A 529 31.25 -18.68 -3.56
C SER A 529 30.37 -19.66 -4.34
N ASN A 530 30.32 -19.49 -5.67
CA ASN A 530 29.70 -20.43 -6.60
C ASN A 530 30.59 -21.65 -6.85
N THR A 531 30.01 -22.69 -7.45
CA THR A 531 30.72 -23.94 -7.79
C THR A 531 31.85 -23.75 -8.81
N ASP A 532 31.79 -22.68 -9.62
CA ASP A 532 32.83 -22.33 -10.60
C ASP A 532 33.99 -21.51 -9.99
N GLY A 533 33.87 -21.12 -8.71
CA GLY A 533 34.85 -20.29 -8.01
C GLY A 533 34.56 -18.78 -8.07
N SER A 534 33.56 -18.33 -8.82
CA SER A 534 33.11 -16.94 -8.78
C SER A 534 32.44 -16.61 -7.44
N GLN A 535 32.49 -15.34 -7.03
CA GLN A 535 31.81 -14.87 -5.81
C GLN A 535 30.66 -13.92 -6.14
N GLN A 536 29.63 -13.97 -5.30
CA GLN A 536 28.43 -13.16 -5.42
C GLN A 536 28.13 -12.43 -4.13
N TYR A 537 27.91 -11.12 -4.24
CA TYR A 537 27.34 -10.28 -3.18
C TYR A 537 25.83 -10.32 -3.28
N VAL A 538 25.16 -10.66 -2.18
CA VAL A 538 23.69 -10.66 -2.10
C VAL A 538 23.28 -9.89 -0.86
N CYS A 539 22.38 -8.93 -1.03
CA CYS A 539 21.70 -8.28 0.08
C CYS A 539 20.25 -8.75 0.15
N ALA A 540 19.79 -9.08 1.35
CA ALA A 540 18.41 -9.47 1.62
C ALA A 540 17.51 -8.26 1.94
N SER A 541 18.05 -7.03 1.91
CA SER A 541 17.30 -5.83 2.26
C SER A 541 17.71 -4.58 1.45
N GLY A 542 16.92 -3.52 1.53
CA GLY A 542 17.20 -2.25 0.86
C GLY A 542 17.09 -2.31 -0.67
N PRO A 543 17.62 -1.30 -1.39
CA PRO A 543 17.48 -1.20 -2.86
C PRO A 543 18.23 -2.29 -3.65
N MET A 544 19.04 -3.11 -2.97
CA MET A 544 19.76 -4.25 -3.55
C MET A 544 19.08 -5.60 -3.26
N ALA A 545 17.93 -5.61 -2.58
CA ALA A 545 17.20 -6.83 -2.24
C ALA A 545 16.90 -7.69 -3.47
N GLY A 546 17.29 -8.96 -3.43
CA GLY A 546 17.06 -9.93 -4.51
C GLY A 546 18.02 -9.79 -5.71
N ARG A 547 18.96 -8.84 -5.68
CA ARG A 547 20.04 -8.76 -6.68
C ARG A 547 21.24 -9.58 -6.20
N SER A 548 21.86 -10.29 -7.14
CA SER A 548 23.15 -10.94 -6.95
C SER A 548 24.19 -10.22 -7.81
N LEU A 549 25.22 -9.66 -7.19
CA LEU A 549 26.24 -8.86 -7.86
C LEU A 549 27.55 -9.64 -7.94
N SER A 550 28.12 -9.77 -9.15
CA SER A 550 29.50 -10.22 -9.34
C SER A 550 30.51 -9.14 -8.93
N ASN A 551 31.81 -9.44 -8.90
CA ASN A 551 32.85 -8.43 -8.65
C ASN A 551 32.73 -7.24 -9.61
N ILE A 552 32.41 -7.49 -10.89
CA ILE A 552 32.23 -6.42 -11.88
C ILE A 552 30.98 -5.59 -11.56
N ASP A 553 29.84 -6.23 -11.31
CA ASP A 553 28.58 -5.53 -11.03
C ASP A 553 28.65 -4.71 -9.74
N LEU A 554 29.34 -5.24 -8.72
CA LEU A 554 29.58 -4.55 -7.45
C LEU A 554 30.40 -3.26 -7.64
N VAL A 555 31.45 -3.29 -8.46
CA VAL A 555 32.24 -2.08 -8.78
C VAL A 555 31.43 -1.11 -9.66
N MET A 556 30.63 -1.60 -10.59
CA MET A 556 29.74 -0.75 -11.40
C MET A 556 28.73 -0.01 -10.53
N GLU A 557 28.16 -0.68 -9.54
CA GLU A 557 27.18 -0.09 -8.61
C GLU A 557 27.85 0.91 -7.66
N LEU A 558 28.98 0.57 -7.05
CA LEU A 558 29.72 1.46 -6.13
C LEU A 558 30.29 2.71 -6.82
N ALA A 559 30.83 2.56 -8.02
CA ALA A 559 31.52 3.64 -8.74
C ALA A 559 30.67 4.33 -9.81
N HIS A 560 29.40 3.92 -9.97
CA HIS A 560 28.49 4.36 -11.02
C HIS A 560 29.14 4.41 -12.41
N CYS A 561 29.81 3.31 -12.78
CA CYS A 561 30.62 3.22 -14.00
C CYS A 561 30.19 2.06 -14.92
N ASP A 562 30.69 2.08 -16.17
CA ASP A 562 30.45 0.99 -17.12
C ASP A 562 31.35 -0.24 -16.82
N ALA A 563 30.96 -1.40 -17.34
CA ALA A 563 31.67 -2.66 -17.15
C ALA A 563 33.15 -2.59 -17.58
N ARG A 564 33.48 -1.79 -18.60
CA ARG A 564 34.85 -1.67 -19.12
C ARG A 564 35.76 -0.97 -18.11
N LYS A 565 35.25 0.08 -17.43
CA LYS A 565 35.97 0.77 -16.36
C LYS A 565 36.11 -0.11 -15.12
N ALA A 566 35.04 -0.82 -14.73
CA ALA A 566 35.06 -1.77 -13.61
C ALA A 566 36.10 -2.89 -13.83
N ILE A 567 36.10 -3.54 -15.00
CA ILE A 567 37.06 -4.58 -15.36
C ILE A 567 38.50 -4.04 -15.32
N ARG A 568 38.74 -2.82 -15.85
CA ARG A 568 40.08 -2.21 -15.84
C ARG A 568 40.57 -1.96 -14.41
N PHE A 569 39.72 -1.43 -13.55
CA PHE A 569 40.03 -1.19 -12.15
C PHE A 569 40.37 -2.49 -11.41
N LEU A 570 39.51 -3.50 -11.52
CA LEU A 570 39.73 -4.82 -10.91
C LEU A 570 41.03 -5.49 -11.42
N ALA A 571 41.30 -5.38 -12.73
CA ALA A 571 42.52 -5.89 -13.33
C ALA A 571 43.78 -5.18 -12.80
N GLN A 572 43.70 -3.88 -12.51
CA GLN A 572 44.82 -3.13 -11.89
C GLN A 572 45.03 -3.56 -10.44
N VAL A 573 43.96 -3.65 -9.64
CA VAL A 573 44.01 -4.08 -8.24
C VAL A 573 44.60 -5.49 -8.11
N ALA A 574 44.23 -6.40 -9.02
CA ALA A 574 44.68 -7.79 -9.02
C ALA A 574 45.99 -8.04 -9.81
N ASN A 575 46.57 -7.01 -10.44
CA ASN A 575 47.69 -7.11 -11.38
C ASN A 575 47.49 -8.18 -12.48
N ILE A 576 46.29 -8.21 -13.07
CA ILE A 576 45.93 -9.12 -14.17
C ILE A 576 46.06 -8.37 -15.50
N LYS A 577 46.70 -8.99 -16.49
CA LYS A 577 46.82 -8.46 -17.85
C LYS A 577 46.37 -9.47 -18.88
N GLN A 578 45.85 -8.98 -20.00
CA GLN A 578 45.53 -9.83 -21.13
C GLN A 578 46.80 -10.33 -21.82
N ARG A 579 46.86 -11.61 -22.20
CA ARG A 579 47.93 -12.13 -23.08
C ARG A 579 47.86 -11.43 -24.43
N ARG A 580 49.00 -10.92 -24.91
CA ARG A 580 49.09 -10.33 -26.25
C ARG A 580 48.80 -11.42 -27.29
N GLY A 581 47.69 -11.28 -28.03
CA GLY A 581 47.29 -12.18 -29.12
C GLY A 581 45.85 -12.72 -29.03
N ALA A 582 45.17 -12.60 -27.89
CA ALA A 582 43.78 -13.03 -27.74
C ALA A 582 42.81 -11.95 -28.26
N LYS A 583 42.03 -12.26 -29.31
CA LYS A 583 40.94 -11.39 -29.80
C LYS A 583 39.78 -11.39 -28.81
N VAL A 584 39.19 -10.22 -28.58
CA VAL A 584 38.00 -10.01 -27.74
C VAL A 584 36.79 -10.65 -28.40
N ALA A 585 36.05 -11.49 -27.66
CA ALA A 585 34.71 -11.97 -28.01
C ALA A 585 33.67 -11.17 -27.23
#